data_AF-A0A9P9BLP6-F1
#
_entry.id   AF-A0A9P9BLP6-F1
#
_cell.length_a   1.000
_cell.length_b   1.000
_cell.length_c   1.000
_cell.angle_alpha   90.00
_cell.angle_beta   90.00
_cell.angle_gamma   90.00
#
_symmetry.space_group_name_H-M   'P 1'
#
loop_
_entity.id
_entity.type
_entity.pdbx_description
1 polymer ?
#
loop_
_entity_poly.entity_id
_entity_poly.type
_entity_poly.pdbx_seq_one_letter_code
_entity_poly.pdbx_strand_id
1 'polypeptide(L)'
;MASRATDIQDGALTQLDKQRLHDRIFQTALRGPRLPASDQQNSMLDSIASAMNVAGLTTSTLNYTMYRWDPRWWSLEATLANGTRVGFKTTGYYPYSGNTGARGVTGKVHDAGSYAVDPHTQEAVFSSLDLKGLEPGTIAFFDNPTVTKNYSAPGYGLFGTSRNISEDEIPEVSGGTR
;
A
#
# COMPACT_ATOMS: atom_id res chain seq x y z
N MET A 1 -12.88 -44.91 12.27
CA MET A 1 -13.86 -43.80 12.13
C MET A 1 -13.94 -43.08 13.47
N ALA A 2 -13.33 -41.90 13.60
CA ALA A 2 -13.40 -41.12 14.82
C ALA A 2 -14.20 -39.84 14.55
N SER A 3 -15.32 -39.72 15.25
CA SER A 3 -16.24 -38.57 15.27
C SER A 3 -15.48 -37.28 15.57
N ARG A 4 -15.68 -36.26 14.74
CA ARG A 4 -15.12 -34.91 14.93
C ARG A 4 -16.16 -33.83 14.67
N ALA A 5 -17.40 -34.10 15.08
CA ALA A 5 -18.53 -33.19 14.96
C ALA A 5 -19.10 -32.88 16.33
N THR A 6 -18.37 -32.10 17.13
CA THR A 6 -18.91 -31.39 18.30
C THR A 6 -17.89 -30.34 18.71
N ASP A 7 -18.38 -29.13 18.97
CA ASP A 7 -17.69 -27.93 19.53
C ASP A 7 -17.48 -26.75 18.58
N ILE A 8 -18.52 -26.37 17.83
CA ILE A 8 -18.78 -24.94 17.61
C ILE A 8 -19.80 -24.52 18.66
N GLN A 9 -19.34 -24.17 19.87
CA GLN A 9 -20.16 -23.44 20.82
C GLN A 9 -20.04 -21.93 20.52
N ASP A 10 -21.19 -21.26 20.35
CA ASP A 10 -21.36 -19.80 20.26
C ASP A 10 -20.57 -19.03 19.19
N GLY A 11 -20.39 -19.63 18.00
CA GLY A 11 -19.80 -18.92 16.83
C GLY A 11 -18.35 -18.46 17.04
N ALA A 12 -17.74 -18.76 18.18
CA ALA A 12 -16.37 -18.45 18.50
C ALA A 12 -15.47 -19.65 18.15
N LEU A 13 -14.36 -19.37 17.47
CA LEU A 13 -13.36 -20.38 17.15
C LEU A 13 -12.78 -20.98 18.43
N THR A 14 -12.58 -22.31 18.45
CA THR A 14 -11.82 -22.97 19.51
C THR A 14 -10.38 -22.45 19.54
N GLN A 15 -9.66 -22.61 20.66
CA GLN A 15 -8.25 -22.20 20.75
C GLN A 15 -7.38 -22.88 19.67
N LEU A 16 -7.64 -24.16 19.40
CA LEU A 16 -6.95 -24.92 18.36
C LEU A 16 -7.22 -24.33 16.96
N ASP A 17 -8.46 -23.94 16.69
CA ASP A 17 -8.83 -23.37 15.39
C ASP A 17 -8.31 -21.94 15.22
N LYS A 18 -8.23 -21.16 16.29
CA LYS A 18 -7.52 -19.86 16.31
C LYS A 18 -6.05 -20.03 15.94
N GLN A 19 -5.37 -21.00 16.56
CA GLN A 19 -3.96 -21.29 16.25
C GLN A 19 -3.79 -21.70 14.78
N ARG A 20 -4.63 -22.63 14.29
CA ARG A 20 -4.60 -23.06 12.88
C ARG A 20 -4.86 -21.92 11.91
N LEU A 21 -5.80 -21.02 12.22
CA LEU A 21 -6.07 -19.85 11.42
C LEU A 21 -4.84 -18.92 11.37
N HIS A 22 -4.26 -18.62 12.54
CA HIS A 22 -3.05 -17.81 12.65
C HIS A 22 -1.89 -18.41 11.85
N ASP A 23 -1.61 -19.71 12.01
CA ASP A 23 -0.54 -20.41 11.31
C ASP A 23 -0.74 -20.37 9.79
N ARG A 24 -1.98 -20.53 9.31
CA ARG A 24 -2.31 -20.43 7.88
C ARG A 24 -2.10 -19.02 7.34
N ILE A 25 -2.54 -17.99 8.07
CA ILE A 25 -2.31 -16.58 7.70
C ILE A 25 -0.81 -16.31 7.64
N PHE A 26 -0.06 -16.73 8.64
CA PHE A 26 1.38 -16.55 8.73
C PHE A 26 2.12 -17.25 7.57
N GLN A 27 1.85 -18.54 7.33
CA GLN A 27 2.42 -19.29 6.20
C GLN A 27 2.12 -18.64 4.85
N THR A 28 0.92 -18.08 4.71
CA THR A 28 0.50 -17.41 3.49
C THR A 28 1.21 -16.07 3.34
N ALA A 29 1.48 -15.34 4.44
CA ALA A 29 2.26 -14.11 4.45
C ALA A 29 3.74 -14.34 4.11
N LEU A 30 4.35 -15.43 4.58
CA LEU A 30 5.75 -15.78 4.28
C LEU A 30 6.04 -15.99 2.79
N ARG A 31 5.03 -16.29 1.98
CA ARG A 31 5.19 -16.47 0.52
C ARG A 31 5.41 -15.14 -0.21
N GLY A 32 5.20 -14.00 0.44
CA GLY A 32 5.34 -12.67 -0.16
C GLY A 32 4.04 -12.16 -0.81
N PRO A 33 4.12 -11.04 -1.54
CA PRO A 33 2.98 -10.42 -2.19
C PRO A 33 2.29 -11.35 -3.20
N ARG A 34 0.97 -11.40 -3.19
CA ARG A 34 0.14 -12.23 -4.08
C ARG A 34 -0.50 -11.39 -5.17
N LEU A 35 0.35 -10.74 -5.97
CA LEU A 35 -0.11 -9.92 -7.10
C LEU A 35 -0.83 -10.81 -8.14
N PRO A 36 -1.82 -10.28 -8.88
CA PRO A 36 -2.49 -11.01 -9.95
C PRO A 36 -1.51 -11.67 -10.93
N ALA A 37 -1.71 -12.95 -11.23
CA ALA A 37 -0.87 -13.82 -12.05
C ALA A 37 0.56 -14.05 -11.53
N SER A 38 0.85 -13.80 -10.24
CA SER A 38 2.13 -14.19 -9.62
C SER A 38 2.18 -15.68 -9.25
N ASP A 39 3.37 -16.26 -9.20
CA ASP A 39 3.59 -17.64 -8.75
C ASP A 39 3.06 -17.87 -7.33
N GLN A 40 3.18 -16.86 -6.47
CA GLN A 40 2.67 -16.87 -5.10
C GLN A 40 1.14 -16.96 -5.05
N GLN A 41 0.45 -16.24 -5.94
CA GLN A 41 -1.01 -16.34 -6.06
C GLN A 41 -1.40 -17.72 -6.58
N ASN A 42 -0.78 -18.20 -7.66
CA ASN A 42 -1.09 -19.49 -8.27
C ASN A 42 -0.90 -20.64 -7.27
N SER A 43 0.23 -20.65 -6.55
CA SER A 43 0.50 -21.63 -5.50
C SER A 43 -0.53 -21.59 -4.35
N MET A 44 -1.07 -20.40 -4.03
CA MET A 44 -2.13 -20.26 -3.04
C MET A 44 -3.45 -20.84 -3.55
N LEU A 45 -3.81 -20.57 -4.81
CA LEU A 45 -5.01 -21.14 -5.44
C LEU A 45 -4.95 -22.66 -5.47
N ASP A 46 -3.81 -23.24 -5.85
CA ASP A 46 -3.60 -24.70 -5.84
C ASP A 46 -3.74 -25.29 -4.43
N SER A 47 -3.18 -24.62 -3.42
CA SER A 47 -3.29 -25.04 -2.02
C SER A 47 -4.74 -25.04 -1.54
N ILE A 48 -5.51 -24.01 -1.91
CA ILE A 48 -6.93 -23.87 -1.55
C ILE A 48 -7.75 -24.95 -2.27
N ALA A 49 -7.55 -25.12 -3.58
CA ALA A 49 -8.25 -26.12 -4.36
C ALA A 49 -7.98 -27.53 -3.81
N SER A 50 -6.72 -27.86 -3.49
CA SER A 50 -6.35 -29.12 -2.86
C SER A 50 -7.06 -29.33 -1.51
N ALA A 51 -7.08 -28.30 -0.64
CA ALA A 51 -7.75 -28.39 0.65
C ALA A 51 -9.28 -28.57 0.52
N MET A 52 -9.90 -27.91 -0.46
CA MET A 52 -11.33 -28.07 -0.75
C MET A 52 -11.64 -29.48 -1.29
N ASN A 53 -10.81 -30.01 -2.19
CA ASN A 53 -10.95 -31.38 -2.69
C ASN A 53 -10.82 -32.43 -1.57
N VAL A 54 -9.85 -32.25 -0.66
CA VAL A 54 -9.70 -33.12 0.54
C VAL A 54 -10.93 -33.03 1.45
N ALA A 55 -11.60 -31.88 1.50
CA ALA A 55 -12.86 -31.70 2.23
C ALA A 55 -14.09 -32.27 1.49
N GLY A 56 -13.91 -32.88 0.33
CA GLY A 56 -14.99 -33.49 -0.47
C GLY A 56 -15.74 -32.51 -1.37
N LEU A 57 -15.21 -31.29 -1.56
CA LEU A 57 -15.79 -30.30 -2.48
C LEU A 57 -15.21 -30.48 -3.89
N THR A 58 -16.02 -30.21 -4.91
CA THR A 58 -15.55 -30.12 -6.28
C THR A 58 -15.08 -28.69 -6.58
N THR A 59 -13.86 -28.55 -7.07
CA THR A 59 -13.27 -27.24 -7.40
C THR A 59 -13.09 -27.07 -8.90
N SER A 60 -13.33 -25.87 -9.41
CA SER A 60 -12.97 -25.46 -10.77
C SER A 60 -12.18 -24.15 -10.74
N THR A 61 -11.23 -24.02 -11.67
CA THR A 61 -10.45 -22.78 -11.84
C THR A 61 -10.97 -22.03 -13.06
N LEU A 62 -11.40 -20.79 -12.87
CA LEU A 62 -11.78 -19.89 -13.94
C LEU A 62 -10.58 -19.03 -14.33
N ASN A 63 -10.13 -19.18 -15.56
CA ASN A 63 -8.99 -18.44 -16.09
C ASN A 63 -9.45 -17.19 -16.84
N TYR A 64 -8.85 -16.05 -16.52
CA TYR A 64 -9.08 -14.78 -17.20
C TYR A 64 -7.76 -14.23 -17.73
N THR A 65 -7.78 -13.74 -18.96
CA THR A 65 -6.67 -13.00 -19.54
C THR A 65 -6.90 -11.51 -19.28
N MET A 66 -5.93 -10.86 -18.65
CA MET A 66 -5.96 -9.42 -18.38
C MET A 66 -4.64 -8.78 -18.79
N TYR A 67 -4.69 -7.53 -19.24
CA TYR A 67 -3.47 -6.75 -19.41
C TYR A 67 -2.89 -6.43 -18.03
N ARG A 68 -1.71 -6.95 -17.76
CA ARG A 68 -0.96 -6.65 -16.54
C ARG A 68 0.10 -5.60 -16.84
N TRP A 69 0.10 -4.54 -16.03
CA TRP A 69 1.23 -3.63 -15.96
C TRP A 69 2.20 -4.12 -14.89
N ASP A 70 3.44 -4.39 -15.30
CA ASP A 70 4.51 -4.88 -14.41
C ASP A 70 5.74 -3.98 -14.58
N PRO A 71 6.02 -3.08 -13.62
CA PRO A 71 7.15 -2.18 -13.72
C PRO A 71 8.44 -2.96 -13.53
N ARG A 72 9.42 -2.68 -14.40
CA ARG A 72 10.75 -3.30 -14.33
C ARG A 72 11.68 -2.63 -13.34
N TRP A 73 11.43 -1.36 -13.04
CA TRP A 73 12.20 -0.54 -12.13
C TRP A 73 11.35 0.64 -11.66
N TRP A 74 11.75 1.24 -10.55
CA TRP A 74 11.17 2.45 -10.00
C TRP A 74 12.25 3.23 -9.26
N SER A 75 12.15 4.55 -9.27
CA SER A 75 13.05 5.43 -8.54
C SER A 75 12.34 6.76 -8.27
N LEU A 76 12.82 7.47 -7.25
CA LEU A 76 12.39 8.82 -6.93
C LEU A 76 13.60 9.65 -6.56
N GLU A 77 13.65 10.88 -7.06
CA GLU A 77 14.70 11.84 -6.79
C GLU A 77 14.09 13.23 -6.67
N ALA A 78 14.62 14.07 -5.79
CA ALA A 78 14.31 15.49 -5.73
C ALA A 78 15.55 16.32 -6.04
N THR A 79 15.32 17.42 -6.76
CA THR A 79 16.26 18.54 -6.83
C THR A 79 15.78 19.60 -5.85
N LEU A 80 16.57 19.84 -4.81
CA LEU A 80 16.29 20.85 -3.79
C LEU A 80 16.44 22.27 -4.38
N ALA A 81 15.92 23.28 -3.68
CA ALA A 81 16.00 24.68 -4.11
C ALA A 81 17.45 25.17 -4.32
N ASN A 82 18.41 24.59 -3.58
CA ASN A 82 19.84 24.87 -3.71
C ASN A 82 20.53 24.09 -4.85
N GLY A 83 19.79 23.33 -5.65
CA GLY A 83 20.30 22.52 -6.76
C GLY A 83 20.85 21.14 -6.36
N THR A 84 20.87 20.81 -5.07
CA THR A 84 21.30 19.48 -4.59
C THR A 84 20.31 18.41 -5.04
N ARG A 85 20.81 17.28 -5.52
CA ARG A 85 20.00 16.11 -5.91
C ARG A 85 20.01 15.07 -4.81
N VAL A 86 18.83 14.65 -4.38
CA VAL A 86 18.63 13.65 -3.32
C VAL A 86 17.80 12.50 -3.89
N GLY A 87 18.40 11.30 -3.91
CA GLY A 87 17.70 10.07 -4.25
C GLY A 87 16.96 9.50 -3.05
N PHE A 88 15.70 9.13 -3.21
CA PHE A 88 14.91 8.50 -2.15
C PHE A 88 14.96 6.98 -2.27
N LYS A 89 15.07 6.30 -1.12
CA LYS A 89 14.87 4.85 -1.05
C LYS A 89 13.40 4.55 -1.30
N THR A 90 13.12 3.87 -2.40
CA THR A 90 11.76 3.47 -2.80
C THR A 90 11.61 1.97 -2.62
N THR A 91 10.70 1.56 -1.74
CA THR A 91 10.48 0.14 -1.40
C THR A 91 9.55 -0.57 -2.38
N GLY A 92 8.92 0.17 -3.30
CA GLY A 92 8.01 -0.38 -4.30
C GLY A 92 7.22 0.70 -5.03
N TYR A 93 6.18 0.27 -5.70
CA TYR A 93 5.24 1.08 -6.47
C TYR A 93 3.81 0.69 -6.09
N TYR A 94 2.86 1.60 -6.28
CA TYR A 94 1.45 1.23 -6.16
C TYR A 94 1.02 0.47 -7.42
N PRO A 95 0.44 -0.74 -7.32
CA PRO A 95 0.04 -1.51 -8.49
C PRO A 95 -0.88 -0.69 -9.41
N TYR A 96 -0.60 -0.72 -10.71
CA TYR A 96 -1.36 0.02 -11.73
C TYR A 96 -1.33 1.56 -11.57
N SER A 97 -0.31 2.12 -10.91
CA SER A 97 -0.09 3.58 -10.83
C SER A 97 0.20 4.26 -12.17
N GLY A 98 0.20 3.50 -13.28
CA GLY A 98 0.57 3.96 -14.61
C GLY A 98 2.08 3.93 -14.84
N ASN A 99 2.49 3.91 -16.11
CA ASN A 99 3.88 4.04 -16.51
C ASN A 99 4.24 5.51 -16.77
N THR A 100 5.37 5.95 -16.23
CA THR A 100 6.08 7.07 -16.85
C THR A 100 6.69 6.60 -18.18
N GLY A 101 6.93 7.54 -19.11
CA GLY A 101 7.79 7.25 -20.26
C GLY A 101 9.19 6.84 -19.83
N ALA A 102 10.00 6.32 -20.76
CA ALA A 102 11.37 5.86 -20.45
C ALA A 102 12.28 6.98 -19.89
N ARG A 103 11.95 8.26 -20.15
CA ARG A 103 12.67 9.41 -19.61
C ARG A 103 12.25 9.79 -18.18
N GLY A 104 11.27 9.10 -17.60
CA GLY A 104 10.61 9.51 -16.37
C GLY A 104 9.71 10.72 -16.57
N VAL A 105 9.25 11.28 -15.45
CA VAL A 105 8.55 12.57 -15.38
C VAL A 105 9.32 13.43 -14.39
N THR A 106 9.55 14.68 -14.76
CA THR A 106 10.16 15.69 -13.89
C THR A 106 9.27 16.91 -13.90
N GLY A 107 8.96 17.41 -12.70
CA GLY A 107 8.04 18.51 -12.50
C GLY A 107 8.24 19.14 -11.13
N LYS A 108 7.71 20.35 -10.94
CA LYS A 108 7.62 20.94 -9.62
C LYS A 108 6.76 20.06 -8.73
N VAL A 109 7.15 19.91 -7.47
CA VAL A 109 6.35 19.19 -6.48
C VAL A 109 5.36 20.18 -5.86
N HIS A 110 4.10 19.78 -5.78
CA HIS A 110 3.05 20.50 -5.05
C HIS A 110 2.53 19.62 -3.93
N ASP A 111 2.63 20.07 -2.68
CA ASP A 111 2.04 19.38 -1.53
C ASP A 111 0.54 19.65 -1.49
N ALA A 112 -0.25 18.64 -1.83
CA ALA A 112 -1.71 18.68 -1.82
C ALA A 112 -2.31 18.27 -0.46
N GLY A 113 -1.48 17.97 0.55
CA GLY A 113 -1.91 17.62 1.90
C GLY A 113 -2.37 16.17 2.04
N SER A 114 -3.32 15.93 2.96
CA SER A 114 -3.82 14.60 3.28
C SER A 114 -5.31 14.47 2.96
N TYR A 115 -5.74 13.28 2.58
CA TYR A 115 -7.18 13.00 2.51
C TYR A 115 -7.82 13.14 3.91
N ALA A 116 -8.94 13.84 3.97
CA ALA A 116 -9.89 13.68 5.06
C ALA A 116 -10.64 12.35 4.87
N VAL A 117 -11.12 11.78 5.98
CA VAL A 117 -11.96 10.58 5.98
C VAL A 117 -13.36 11.01 6.36
N ASP A 118 -14.35 10.63 5.55
CA ASP A 118 -15.75 10.86 5.86
C ASP A 118 -16.11 10.04 7.12
N PRO A 119 -16.66 10.67 8.18
CA PRO A 119 -16.90 9.99 9.44
C PRO A 119 -18.00 8.92 9.34
N HIS A 120 -18.87 8.99 8.34
CA HIS A 120 -20.01 8.09 8.15
C HIS A 120 -19.68 6.95 7.19
N THR A 121 -19.01 7.22 6.08
CA THR A 121 -18.69 6.20 5.07
C THR A 121 -17.31 5.59 5.26
N GLN A 122 -16.43 6.23 6.03
CA GLN A 122 -15.01 5.87 6.15
C GLN A 122 -14.25 5.91 4.82
N GLU A 123 -14.78 6.63 3.83
CA GLU A 123 -14.15 6.83 2.52
C GLU A 123 -13.30 8.11 2.49
N ALA A 124 -12.36 8.16 1.55
CA ALA A 124 -11.50 9.32 1.35
C ALA A 124 -12.25 10.48 0.68
N VAL A 125 -12.12 11.69 1.23
CA VAL A 125 -12.75 12.92 0.71
C VAL A 125 -11.79 13.65 -0.21
N PHE A 126 -11.89 13.45 -1.53
CA PHE A 126 -10.99 14.05 -2.52
C PHE A 126 -10.93 15.57 -2.50
N SER A 127 -12.02 16.24 -2.12
CA SER A 127 -12.07 17.71 -2.03
C SER A 127 -11.27 18.29 -0.87
N SER A 128 -10.73 17.45 0.03
CA SER A 128 -9.84 17.92 1.09
C SER A 128 -8.43 18.22 0.61
N LEU A 129 -8.05 17.71 -0.57
CA LEU A 129 -6.73 17.96 -1.15
C LEU A 129 -6.65 19.35 -1.77
N ASP A 130 -5.52 20.04 -1.58
CA ASP A 130 -5.25 21.28 -2.28
C ASP A 130 -4.73 21.01 -3.70
N LEU A 131 -5.66 20.89 -4.64
CA LEU A 131 -5.37 20.66 -6.06
C LEU A 131 -5.62 21.91 -6.91
N LYS A 132 -5.70 23.10 -6.30
CA LYS A 132 -5.99 24.35 -7.01
C LYS A 132 -4.70 24.93 -7.59
N GLY A 133 -4.81 25.57 -8.77
CA GLY A 133 -3.70 26.34 -9.35
C GLY A 133 -2.51 25.51 -9.86
N LEU A 134 -2.69 24.20 -10.07
CA LEU A 134 -1.62 23.33 -10.57
C LEU A 134 -1.24 23.68 -12.02
N GLU A 135 0.04 23.97 -12.23
CA GLU A 135 0.60 24.13 -13.58
C GLU A 135 0.70 22.76 -14.28
N PRO A 136 0.51 22.66 -15.60
CA PRO A 136 0.75 21.42 -16.34
C PRO A 136 2.15 20.86 -16.09
N GLY A 137 2.24 19.57 -15.77
CA GLY A 137 3.50 18.89 -15.45
C GLY A 137 3.90 18.96 -13.98
N THR A 138 3.10 19.59 -13.11
CA THR A 138 3.28 19.53 -11.65
C THR A 138 3.06 18.11 -11.14
N ILE A 139 3.93 17.66 -10.22
CA ILE A 139 3.80 16.39 -9.50
C ILE A 139 3.09 16.70 -8.18
N ALA A 140 1.85 16.26 -8.04
CA ALA A 140 1.12 16.37 -6.79
C ALA A 140 1.61 15.29 -5.80
N PHE A 141 1.96 15.72 -4.60
CA PHE A 141 2.29 14.85 -3.48
C PHE A 141 1.16 14.95 -2.45
N PHE A 142 0.62 13.82 -2.01
CA PHE A 142 -0.43 13.78 -1.00
C PHE A 142 -0.32 12.51 -0.16
N ASP A 143 -0.78 12.60 1.08
CA ASP A 143 -0.89 11.45 1.97
C ASP A 143 -2.27 10.79 1.82
N ASN A 144 -2.27 9.49 1.56
CA ASN A 144 -3.47 8.66 1.59
C ASN A 144 -3.44 7.81 2.88
N PRO A 145 -4.23 8.17 3.90
CA PRO A 145 -4.39 7.35 5.08
C PRO A 145 -5.13 6.08 4.66
N THR A 146 -4.38 5.03 4.30
CA THR A 146 -4.96 3.73 4.00
C THR A 146 -5.84 3.28 5.17
N VAL A 147 -6.97 2.64 4.86
CA VAL A 147 -7.93 2.08 5.84
C VAL A 147 -7.30 1.15 6.88
N THR A 148 -6.05 0.70 6.68
CA THR A 148 -5.33 -0.12 7.64
C THR A 148 -4.63 0.67 8.73
N LYS A 149 -4.18 1.92 8.55
CA LYS A 149 -3.59 2.77 9.61
C LYS A 149 -3.63 4.25 9.24
N ASN A 150 -4.10 5.07 10.17
CA ASN A 150 -3.92 6.52 10.14
C ASN A 150 -2.44 6.83 10.46
N TYR A 151 -1.61 7.04 9.43
CA TYR A 151 -0.19 7.40 9.58
C TYR A 151 0.03 8.78 10.20
N SER A 152 -1.05 9.53 10.48
CA SER A 152 -1.03 10.79 11.21
C SER A 152 -1.30 10.66 12.73
N ALA A 153 -1.44 9.42 13.23
CA ALA A 153 -1.60 9.11 14.65
C ALA A 153 -0.30 9.38 15.45
N PRO A 154 -0.39 9.79 16.73
CA PRO A 154 0.78 10.04 17.58
C PRO A 154 1.70 8.81 17.61
N GLY A 155 2.95 8.96 17.13
CA GLY A 155 3.95 7.89 17.07
C GLY A 155 4.34 7.44 15.65
N TYR A 156 3.59 7.83 14.62
CA TYR A 156 4.01 7.68 13.22
C TYR A 156 4.50 9.04 12.69
N GLY A 157 5.81 9.18 12.49
CA GLY A 157 6.38 10.30 11.76
C GLY A 157 6.56 9.89 10.31
N LEU A 158 5.80 10.47 9.37
CA LEU A 158 6.23 10.49 7.99
C LEU A 158 7.54 11.28 7.94
N PHE A 159 8.56 10.73 7.28
CA PHE A 159 9.70 11.53 6.86
C PHE A 159 9.17 12.56 5.84
N GLY A 160 8.87 13.77 6.32
CA GLY A 160 8.66 14.96 5.49
C GLY A 160 7.24 15.26 5.03
N THR A 161 6.18 15.05 5.84
CA THR A 161 4.85 15.61 5.50
C THR A 161 4.24 16.53 6.57
N SER A 162 4.09 17.79 6.16
CA SER A 162 2.93 18.68 6.33
C SER A 162 2.26 18.88 7.70
N ARG A 163 3.04 18.95 8.78
CA ARG A 163 2.56 19.59 10.02
C ARG A 163 3.55 20.63 10.52
N ASN A 164 3.25 21.91 10.25
CA ASN A 164 3.83 23.11 10.88
C ASN A 164 5.29 22.97 11.33
N ILE A 165 6.17 22.46 10.46
CA ILE A 165 7.60 22.52 10.70
C ILE A 165 7.98 23.96 10.39
N SER A 166 8.47 24.66 11.40
CA SER A 166 8.82 26.07 11.25
C SER A 166 10.06 26.19 10.34
N GLU A 167 10.21 27.28 9.58
CA GLU A 167 11.30 27.42 8.59
C GLU A 167 12.71 27.28 9.21
N ASP A 168 12.85 27.59 10.50
CA ASP A 168 14.05 27.41 11.32
C ASP A 168 14.36 25.94 11.67
N GLU A 169 13.39 25.05 11.52
CA GLU A 169 13.56 23.60 11.71
C GLU A 169 13.94 22.88 10.41
N ILE A 170 14.04 23.61 9.29
CA ILE A 170 14.51 23.11 8.00
C ILE A 170 16.00 23.48 7.86
N PRO A 171 16.93 22.53 8.06
CA PRO A 171 18.37 22.83 8.14
C PRO A 171 18.95 23.46 6.87
N GLU A 172 18.24 23.36 5.75
CA GLU A 172 18.65 23.91 4.46
C GLU A 172 18.23 25.39 4.25
N VAL A 173 17.33 25.94 5.07
CA VAL A 173 16.81 27.32 4.92
C VAL A 173 17.63 28.34 5.72
N SER A 174 18.31 27.93 6.80
CA SER A 174 19.11 28.82 7.67
C SER A 174 20.53 29.12 7.17
N GLY A 175 20.89 28.75 5.93
CA GLY A 175 22.25 28.82 5.40
C GLY A 175 22.62 30.10 4.64
N GLY A 176 21.93 31.22 4.83
CA GLY A 176 22.00 32.38 3.92
C GLY A 176 22.09 33.76 4.56
N THR A 177 23.00 34.00 5.51
CA THR A 177 23.83 35.25 5.63
C THR A 177 24.66 35.27 6.92
N ARG A 178 25.86 34.68 6.86
CA ARG A 178 27.18 35.26 7.21
C ARG A 178 28.22 34.17 7.40
#